data_AF-A0A7C4J7I5-F1
#
_entry.id   AF-A0A7C4J7I5-F1
#
_cell.length_a   1.000
_cell.length_b   1.000
_cell.length_c   1.000
_cell.angle_alpha   90.00
_cell.angle_beta   90.00
_cell.angle_gamma   90.00
#
_symmetry.space_group_name_H-M   'P 1'
#
loop_
_entity.id
_entity.type
_entity.pdbx_description
1 polymer ?
#
loop_
_entity_poly.entity_id
_entity_poly.type
_entity_poly.pdbx_seq_one_letter_code
_entity_poly.pdbx_strand_id
1 'polypeptide(L)' 'VITVRAVKKHTGNIYGKLNVSSRTQAIARARQLALLPADE' A
#
# COMPACT_ATOMS: atom_id res chain seq x y z
N VAL A 1 15.09 14.40 -5.74
CA VAL A 1 14.71 14.28 -4.32
C VAL A 1 13.23 13.91 -4.23
N ILE A 2 12.85 12.85 -3.49
CA ILE A 2 11.44 12.49 -3.23
C ILE A 2 11.01 13.13 -1.91
N THR A 3 9.86 13.80 -1.89
CA THR A 3 9.34 14.44 -0.67
C THR A 3 8.40 13.51 0.11
N VAL A 4 8.32 13.69 1.42
CA VAL A 4 7.35 12.99 2.27
C VAL A 4 5.91 13.22 1.78
N ARG A 5 5.62 14.42 1.26
CA ARG A 5 4.31 14.75 0.66
C ARG A 5 3.99 13.86 -0.54
N ALA A 6 4.97 13.64 -1.43
CA ALA A 6 4.80 12.78 -2.58
C ALA A 6 4.52 11.33 -2.15
N VAL A 7 5.30 10.81 -1.19
CA VAL A 7 5.07 9.46 -0.62
C VAL A 7 3.65 9.34 -0.06
N LYS A 8 3.20 10.29 0.78
CA LYS A 8 1.85 10.27 1.36
C LYS A 8 0.74 10.27 0.30
N LYS A 9 0.90 11.05 -0.78
CA LYS A 9 -0.06 11.07 -1.89
C LYS A 9 -0.14 9.69 -2.58
N HIS A 10 1.00 9.07 -2.86
CA HIS A 10 1.02 7.74 -3.47
C HIS A 10 0.46 6.66 -2.54
N THR A 11 0.76 6.71 -1.24
CA THR A 11 0.18 5.80 -0.24
C THR A 11 -1.34 5.91 -0.20
N GLY A 12 -1.91 7.12 -0.23
CA GLY A 12 -3.37 7.32 -0.30
C GLY A 12 -3.99 6.72 -1.58
N ASN A 13 -3.33 6.90 -2.72
CA ASN A 13 -3.78 6.29 -3.98
C ASN A 13 -3.73 4.75 -3.94
N ILE A 14 -2.71 4.17 -3.32
CA ILE A 14 -2.60 2.71 -3.12
C ILE A 14 -3.75 2.22 -2.24
N TYR A 15 -4.05 2.92 -1.15
CA TYR A 15 -5.16 2.57 -0.27
C TYR A 15 -6.51 2.60 -1.00
N GLY A 16 -6.75 3.62 -1.83
CA GLY A 16 -7.95 3.70 -2.67
C GLY A 16 -8.05 2.54 -3.67
N LYS A 17 -6.95 2.18 -4.34
CA LYS A 17 -6.92 1.06 -5.28
C LYS A 17 -7.12 -0.31 -4.62
N LEU A 18 -6.64 -0.47 -3.39
CA LEU A 18 -6.77 -1.72 -2.63
C LEU A 18 -8.04 -1.76 -1.77
N ASN A 19 -8.82 -0.66 -1.71
CA ASN A 19 -9.99 -0.48 -0.86
C ASN A 19 -9.71 -0.76 0.63
N VAL A 20 -8.68 -0.12 1.18
CA VAL A 20 -8.22 -0.28 2.58
C VAL A 20 -8.01 1.07 3.26
N SER A 21 -7.91 1.08 4.60
CA SER A 21 -7.74 2.33 5.38
C SER A 21 -6.39 2.46 6.09
N SER A 22 -5.54 1.43 6.10
CA SER A 22 -4.26 1.45 6.81
C SER A 22 -3.14 0.71 6.08
N ARG A 23 -1.89 1.01 6.48
CA ARG A 23 -0.69 0.37 5.91
C ARG A 23 -0.72 -1.14 6.08
N THR A 24 -1.10 -1.61 7.27
CA THR A 24 -1.16 -3.04 7.59
C THR A 24 -2.20 -3.75 6.72
N GLN A 25 -3.39 -3.15 6.54
CA GLN A 25 -4.41 -3.69 5.63
C GLN A 25 -3.94 -3.69 4.18
N ALA A 26 -3.25 -2.64 3.72
CA ALA A 26 -2.70 -2.58 2.37
C ALA A 26 -1.71 -3.72 2.10
N ILE A 27 -0.82 -4.01 3.05
CA ILE A 27 0.13 -5.12 2.94
C ILE A 27 -0.62 -6.46 2.91
N ALA A 28 -1.53 -6.69 3.85
CA ALA A 28 -2.33 -7.93 3.89
C ALA A 28 -3.12 -8.15 2.59
N ARG A 29 -3.78 -7.10 2.08
CA ARG A 29 -4.55 -7.15 0.82
C ARG A 29 -3.65 -7.38 -0.39
N ALA A 30 -2.50 -6.71 -0.46
CA ALA A 30 -1.55 -6.90 -1.54
C ALA A 30 -0.99 -8.34 -1.57
N ARG A 31 -0.75 -8.97 -0.42
CA ARG A 31 -0.36 -10.39 -0.34
C ARG A 31 -1.47 -11.33 -0.78
N GLN A 32 -2.72 -11.08 -0.36
CA GLN A 32 -3.88 -11.86 -0.83
C GLN A 32 -4.05 -11.80 -2.36
N LEU A 33 -3.66 -10.68 -2.98
CA LEU A 33 -3.69 -10.48 -4.42
C LEU A 33 -2.39 -10.93 -5.13
N ALA A 34 -1.44 -11.53 -4.41
CA ALA A 34 -0.11 -11.91 -4.92
C ALA A 34 0.68 -10.74 -5.56
N LEU A 35 0.41 -9.49 -5.16
CA LEU A 35 1.13 -8.29 -5.60
C LEU A 35 2.43 -8.06 -4.81
N LEU A 36 2.54 -8.68 -3.63
CA LEU A 36 3.73 -8.69 -2.79
C LEU A 36 4.04 -10.14 -2.41
N PRO A 37 5.32 -10.50 -2.26
CA PRO A 37 5.68 -11.79 -1.68
C PRO A 37 5.10 -11.93 -0.27
N ALA A 38 4.71 -13.15 0.11
CA ALA A 38 4.51 -13.48 1.50
C ALA A 38 5.85 -13.32 2.23
N ASP A 39 5.84 -12.88 3.49
CA ASP A 39 7.06 -12.78 4.28
C ASP A 39 7.75 -14.16 4.30
N GLU A 40 9.02 -14.22 3.88
CA GLU A 40 9.95 -15.29 4.27
C GLU A 40 10.34 -15.14 5.74
#